data_AF-A0A7H0F5X1-F1
#
_entry.id   AF-A0A7H0F5X1-F1
#
_cell.length_a   1.000
_cell.length_b   1.000
_cell.length_c   1.000
_cell.angle_alpha   90.00
_cell.angle_beta   90.00
_cell.angle_gamma   90.00
#
_symmetry.space_group_name_H-M   'P 1'
#
loop_
_entity.id
_entity.type
_entity.pdbx_description
1 polymer ?
#
loop_
_entity_poly.entity_id
_entity_poly.type
_entity_poly.pdbx_seq_one_letter_code
_entity_poly.pdbx_strand_id
1 'polypeptide(L)'
;MNTSQIIRPLQSSIVRIYSNSSTIVGNGFLVEEKIILTCAHVVADALGVNRDTIEMPHQRVRLDFPFSGTRQLLEARIVFWNPVRPNQFAEDIAGFELLEDLPPNTAQPARLVDSNNLLNHP
;
A
#
# COMPACT_ATOMS: atom_id res chain seq x y z
N MET A 1 -1.77 -15.88 -21.49
CA MET A 1 -0.55 -15.37 -20.81
C MET A 1 -0.30 -16.24 -19.58
N ASN A 2 0.94 -16.66 -19.31
CA ASN A 2 1.25 -17.51 -18.15
C ASN A 2 1.27 -16.64 -16.88
N THR A 3 0.46 -16.99 -15.86
CA THR A 3 0.31 -16.25 -14.60
C THR A 3 1.65 -15.94 -13.92
N SER A 4 2.64 -16.81 -14.11
CA SER A 4 4.00 -16.66 -13.56
C SER A 4 4.82 -15.53 -14.19
N GLN A 5 4.47 -15.03 -15.38
CA GLN A 5 5.12 -13.85 -16.00
C GLN A 5 4.51 -12.51 -15.55
N ILE A 6 3.26 -12.50 -15.07
CA ILE A 6 2.58 -11.29 -14.55
C ILE A 6 3.01 -10.98 -13.12
N ILE A 7 3.25 -12.00 -12.30
CA ILE A 7 3.52 -11.82 -10.86
C ILE A 7 4.92 -11.26 -10.59
N ARG A 8 5.94 -11.64 -11.38
CA ARG A 8 7.32 -11.15 -11.20
C ARG A 8 7.45 -9.63 -11.26
N PRO A 9 6.87 -8.90 -12.24
CA PRO A 9 6.96 -7.45 -12.28
C PRO A 9 6.34 -6.73 -11.08
N LEU A 10 5.39 -7.36 -10.37
CA LEU A 10 4.74 -6.73 -9.21
C LEU A 10 5.48 -6.98 -7.89
N GLN A 11 6.35 -8.00 -7.80
CA GLN A 11 7.05 -8.35 -6.55
C GLN A 11 7.83 -7.17 -5.96
N SER A 12 8.51 -6.39 -6.80
CA SER A 12 9.26 -5.20 -6.39
C SER A 12 8.38 -4.06 -5.87
N SER A 13 7.07 -4.10 -6.12
CA SER A 13 6.13 -3.07 -5.64
C SER A 13 5.41 -3.47 -4.35
N ILE A 14 5.40 -4.75 -3.99
CA ILE A 14 4.64 -5.25 -2.85
C ILE A 14 5.27 -4.74 -1.55
N VAL A 15 4.40 -4.31 -0.65
CA VAL A 15 4.71 -3.84 0.71
C VAL A 15 3.94 -4.70 1.71
N ARG A 16 4.54 -5.03 2.86
CA ARG A 16 3.81 -5.58 4.02
C ARG A 16 3.63 -4.50 5.07
N ILE A 17 2.44 -4.42 5.65
CA ILE A 17 2.10 -3.43 6.67
C ILE A 17 1.95 -4.13 8.01
N TYR A 18 2.55 -3.55 9.04
CA TYR A 18 2.62 -4.12 10.39
C TYR A 18 1.76 -3.34 11.38
N SER A 19 1.11 -4.06 12.28
CA SER A 19 0.49 -3.49 13.47
C SER A 19 1.53 -2.95 14.44
N ASN A 20 1.08 -2.20 15.45
CA ASN A 20 1.89 -1.82 16.62
C ASN A 20 2.46 -3.04 17.38
N SER A 21 1.81 -4.20 17.33
CA SER A 21 2.32 -5.46 17.88
C SER A 21 3.31 -6.21 16.97
N SER A 22 3.74 -5.58 15.88
CA SER A 22 4.68 -6.15 14.88
C SER A 22 4.12 -7.40 14.18
N THR A 23 2.80 -7.50 14.08
CA THR A 23 2.10 -8.54 13.30
C THR A 23 1.77 -7.98 11.92
N ILE A 24 1.90 -8.78 10.86
CA ILE A 24 1.49 -8.35 9.51
C ILE A 24 -0.04 -8.30 9.46
N VAL A 25 -0.60 -7.14 9.15
CA VAL A 25 -2.06 -6.92 9.09
C VAL A 25 -2.58 -6.77 7.66
N GLY A 26 -1.68 -6.50 6.70
CA GLY A 26 -2.07 -6.37 5.31
C GLY A 26 -0.89 -6.07 4.39
N ASN A 27 -1.23 -5.67 3.17
CA ASN A 27 -0.27 -5.35 2.13
C ASN A 27 -0.61 -4.04 1.43
N GLY A 28 0.33 -3.52 0.66
CA GLY A 28 0.13 -2.40 -0.23
C GLY A 28 1.05 -2.49 -1.43
N PHE A 29 0.97 -1.48 -2.30
CA PHE A 29 1.80 -1.37 -3.49
C PHE A 29 2.45 0.00 -3.56
N LEU A 30 3.76 0.02 -3.76
CA LEU A 30 4.47 1.23 -4.21
C LEU A 30 3.94 1.58 -5.60
N VAL A 31 3.47 2.80 -5.80
CA VAL A 31 2.87 3.27 -7.07
C VAL A 31 3.60 4.48 -7.66
N GLU A 32 4.40 5.17 -6.86
CA GLU A 32 5.39 6.19 -7.27
C GLU A 32 6.63 6.05 -6.38
N GLU A 33 7.64 6.92 -6.51
CA GLU A 33 8.92 6.79 -5.79
C GLU A 33 8.78 6.60 -4.27
N LYS A 34 7.78 7.22 -3.65
CA LYS A 34 7.50 7.12 -2.21
C LYS A 34 6.05 6.86 -1.85
N ILE A 35 5.18 6.78 -2.86
CA ILE A 35 3.74 6.69 -2.64
C ILE A 35 3.32 5.24 -2.64
N ILE A 36 2.65 4.82 -1.58
CA ILE A 36 2.13 3.47 -1.41
C ILE A 36 0.61 3.55 -1.32
N LEU A 37 -0.10 2.73 -2.08
CA LEU A 37 -1.54 2.55 -1.95
C LEU A 37 -1.87 1.25 -1.21
N THR A 38 -2.90 1.31 -0.38
CA THR A 38 -3.45 0.16 0.36
C THR A 38 -4.94 0.38 0.66
N CYS A 39 -5.54 -0.53 1.41
CA CYS A 39 -6.89 -0.38 1.93
C CYS A 39 -6.88 0.45 3.23
N ALA A 40 -7.90 1.28 3.40
CA ALA A 40 -8.07 2.09 4.61
C ALA A 40 -8.23 1.20 5.86
N HIS A 41 -8.93 0.07 5.76
CA HIS A 41 -9.09 -0.85 6.89
C HIS A 41 -7.75 -1.46 7.34
N VAL A 42 -6.79 -1.66 6.43
CA VAL A 42 -5.44 -2.15 6.78
C VAL A 42 -4.70 -1.12 7.63
N VAL A 43 -4.86 0.17 7.33
CA VAL A 43 -4.32 1.26 8.16
C VAL A 43 -4.97 1.25 9.54
N ALA A 44 -6.29 1.10 9.60
CA ALA A 44 -7.02 1.05 10.86
C ALA A 44 -6.52 -0.11 11.74
N ASP A 45 -6.37 -1.30 11.16
CA ASP A 45 -5.82 -2.48 11.82
C ASP A 45 -4.36 -2.27 12.25
N ALA A 46 -3.54 -1.59 11.44
CA ALA A 46 -2.15 -1.31 11.76
C ALA A 46 -2.02 -0.40 12.99
N LEU A 47 -2.88 0.62 13.07
CA LEU A 47 -2.89 1.61 14.14
C LEU A 47 -3.69 1.15 15.37
N GLY A 48 -4.51 0.10 15.25
CA GLY A 48 -5.40 -0.36 16.31
C GLY A 48 -6.59 0.58 16.55
N VAL A 49 -7.04 1.29 15.51
CA VAL A 49 -8.23 2.15 15.55
C VAL A 49 -9.43 1.47 14.89
N ASN A 50 -10.63 2.04 15.02
CA ASN A 50 -11.82 1.47 14.39
C ASN A 50 -11.73 1.58 12.85
N ARG A 51 -12.16 0.53 12.14
CA ARG A 51 -12.19 0.50 10.66
C ARG A 51 -13.18 1.49 10.05
N ASP A 52 -14.16 1.96 10.83
CA ASP A 52 -15.12 2.99 10.42
C ASP A 52 -14.62 4.43 10.67
N THR A 53 -13.37 4.62 11.08
CA THR A 53 -12.81 5.94 11.39
C THR A 53 -12.89 6.87 10.18
N ILE A 54 -13.69 7.93 10.29
CA ILE A 54 -13.90 8.89 9.21
C ILE A 54 -12.75 9.87 9.08
N GLU A 55 -12.18 10.32 10.21
CA GLU A 55 -11.07 11.24 10.25
C GLU A 55 -9.77 10.55 9.84
N MET A 56 -8.92 11.24 9.07
CA MET A 56 -7.63 10.69 8.67
C MET A 56 -6.73 10.54 9.90
N PRO A 57 -6.22 9.34 10.21
CA PRO A 57 -5.26 9.17 11.28
C PRO A 57 -3.95 9.92 10.98
N HIS A 58 -3.28 10.41 12.02
CA HIS A 58 -2.00 11.14 11.91
C HIS A 58 -0.79 10.31 12.35
N GLN A 59 -1.03 9.11 12.87
CA GLN A 59 0.01 8.20 13.31
C GLN A 59 0.77 7.62 12.11
N ARG A 60 2.01 7.20 12.36
CA ARG A 60 2.85 6.54 11.36
C ARG A 60 2.52 5.06 11.28
N VAL A 61 2.64 4.50 10.09
CA VAL A 61 2.55 3.05 9.86
C VAL A 61 3.95 2.49 9.64
N ARG A 62 4.15 1.23 10.05
CA ARG A 62 5.40 0.49 9.83
C ARG A 62 5.23 -0.51 8.70
N LEU A 63 6.22 -0.58 7.82
CA LEU A 63 6.15 -1.45 6.64
C LEU A 63 7.51 -1.97 6.22
N ASP A 64 7.52 -3.02 5.39
CA ASP A 64 8.72 -3.43 4.65
C ASP A 64 8.42 -3.85 3.22
N PHE A 65 9.48 -4.03 2.43
CA PHE A 65 9.44 -4.58 1.09
C PHE A 65 9.88 -6.06 1.14
N PRO A 66 8.98 -7.05 1.19
CA PRO A 66 9.33 -8.47 1.41
C PRO A 66 10.27 -9.07 0.37
N PHE A 67 10.33 -8.48 -0.83
CA PHE A 67 11.12 -8.98 -1.96
C PHE A 67 12.37 -8.13 -2.25
N SER A 68 12.70 -7.15 -1.41
CA SER A 68 13.89 -6.31 -1.61
C SER A 68 15.23 -6.99 -1.27
N GLY A 69 15.18 -8.19 -0.69
CA GLY A 69 16.35 -8.85 -0.11
C GLY A 69 16.78 -8.29 1.25
N THR A 70 16.16 -7.20 1.72
CA THR A 70 16.34 -6.64 3.06
C THR A 70 15.03 -6.73 3.84
N ARG A 71 15.09 -6.91 5.17
CA ARG A 71 13.92 -6.82 6.06
C ARG A 71 13.91 -5.51 6.84
N GLN A 72 14.37 -4.45 6.20
CA GLN A 72 14.36 -3.12 6.82
C GLN A 72 12.92 -2.67 7.02
N LEU A 73 12.56 -2.38 8.27
CA LEU A 73 11.31 -1.70 8.58
C LEU A 73 11.47 -0.21 8.30
N LEU A 74 10.47 0.35 7.62
CA LEU A 74 10.36 1.76 7.26
C LEU A 74 9.12 2.36 7.91
N GLU A 75 9.11 3.68 8.05
CA GLU A 75 7.94 4.42 8.51
C GLU A 75 7.31 5.23 7.37
N ALA A 76 5.98 5.29 7.36
CA ALA A 76 5.25 6.11 6.40
C ALA A 76 4.17 6.93 7.11
N ARG A 77 3.88 8.11 6.56
CA ARG A 77 2.76 8.95 6.98
C ARG A 77 1.59 8.79 6.03
N ILE A 78 0.37 8.90 6.54
CA ILE A 78 -0.85 8.86 5.74
C ILE A 78 -1.00 10.20 5.03
N VAL A 79 -1.16 10.17 3.71
CA VAL A 79 -1.30 11.37 2.84
C VAL A 79 -2.61 11.37 2.06
N PHE A 80 -3.29 10.23 1.99
CA PHE A 80 -4.61 10.09 1.39
C PHE A 80 -5.46 9.14 2.25
N TRP A 81 -6.71 9.50 2.48
CA TRP A 81 -7.65 8.73 3.29
C TRP A 81 -9.05 8.77 2.71
N ASN A 82 -9.52 7.60 2.30
CA ASN A 82 -10.88 7.38 1.88
C ASN A 82 -11.40 6.14 2.64
N PRO A 83 -12.09 6.35 3.77
CA PRO A 83 -12.39 5.29 4.72
C PRO A 83 -13.41 4.28 4.16
N VAL A 84 -13.66 3.23 4.93
CA VAL A 84 -14.79 2.32 4.69
C VAL A 84 -16.08 3.12 4.90
N ARG A 85 -16.86 3.26 3.84
CA ARG A 85 -18.16 3.94 3.76
C ARG A 85 -19.12 3.04 2.99
N PRO A 86 -19.76 2.08 3.69
CA PRO A 86 -20.67 1.16 3.06
C PRO A 86 -21.68 1.95 2.22
N ASN A 87 -21.83 1.57 0.95
CA ASN A 87 -22.71 2.19 -0.06
C ASN A 87 -22.13 3.41 -0.81
N GLN A 88 -20.83 3.70 -0.72
CA GLN A 88 -20.19 4.72 -1.58
C GLN A 88 -19.32 4.05 -2.65
N PHE A 89 -19.33 4.63 -3.86
CA PHE A 89 -18.41 4.20 -4.91
C PHE A 89 -16.99 4.67 -4.57
N ALA A 90 -15.99 3.82 -4.85
CA ALA A 90 -14.59 4.03 -4.51
C ALA A 90 -14.43 4.35 -3.01
N GLU A 91 -14.44 3.32 -2.17
CA GLU A 91 -14.19 3.39 -0.72
C GLU A 91 -13.03 2.46 -0.33
N ASP A 92 -12.60 2.51 0.94
CA ASP A 92 -11.54 1.65 1.50
C ASP A 92 -10.19 1.80 0.78
N ILE A 93 -9.75 3.04 0.57
CA ILE A 93 -8.47 3.37 -0.08
C ILE A 93 -7.69 4.31 0.82
N ALA A 94 -6.43 3.99 1.07
CA ALA A 94 -5.49 4.87 1.75
C ALA A 94 -4.17 4.96 0.98
N GLY A 95 -3.52 6.10 1.13
CA GLY A 95 -2.19 6.36 0.56
C GLY A 95 -1.21 6.77 1.65
N PHE A 96 0.01 6.27 1.55
CA PHE A 96 1.13 6.68 2.38
C PHE A 96 2.23 7.34 1.56
N GLU A 97 3.01 8.17 2.24
CA GLU A 97 4.32 8.62 1.79
C GLU A 97 5.39 8.12 2.76
N LEU A 98 6.42 7.46 2.23
CA LEU A 98 7.59 7.05 3.01
C LEU A 98 8.29 8.25 3.64
N LEU A 99 8.72 8.12 4.90
CA LEU A 99 9.45 9.18 5.60
C LEU A 99 10.94 9.18 5.25
N GLU A 100 11.49 8.05 4.83
CA GLU A 100 12.87 7.96 4.36
C GLU A 100 13.05 8.59 2.98
N ASP A 101 14.31 8.94 2.66
CA ASP A 101 14.63 9.61 1.41
C ASP A 101 14.38 8.77 0.16
N LEU A 102 14.55 7.45 0.21
CA LEU A 102 14.23 6.53 -0.88
C LEU A 102 13.89 5.13 -0.33
N PRO A 103 13.00 4.36 -0.99
CA PRO A 103 12.82 2.94 -0.70
C PRO A 103 14.09 2.14 -1.09
N PRO A 104 14.20 0.85 -0.70
CA PRO A 104 15.30 0.00 -1.15
C PRO A 104 15.41 -0.01 -2.69
N ASN A 105 16.62 0.01 -3.26
CA ASN A 105 16.85 0.12 -4.71
C ASN A 105 16.14 -0.96 -5.57
N THR A 106 15.85 -2.10 -4.96
CA THR A 106 15.12 -3.22 -5.58
C THR A 106 13.60 -3.02 -5.61
N ALA A 107 13.09 -2.06 -4.84
CA ALA A 107 11.69 -1.68 -4.87
C ALA A 107 11.41 -0.83 -6.11
N GLN A 108 10.32 -1.10 -6.81
CA GLN A 108 9.95 -0.41 -8.04
C GLN A 108 8.44 -0.17 -8.04
N PRO A 109 7.98 1.02 -8.48
CA PRO A 109 6.56 1.32 -8.59
C PRO A 109 5.83 0.31 -9.48
N ALA A 110 4.65 -0.12 -9.04
CA ALA A 110 3.70 -0.84 -9.87
C ALA A 110 3.23 0.07 -11.00
N ARG A 111 3.15 -0.47 -12.22
CA ARG A 111 2.57 0.27 -13.35
C ARG A 111 1.05 0.37 -13.17
N LEU A 112 0.57 1.55 -12.79
CA LEU A 112 -0.85 1.86 -12.82
C LEU A 112 -1.30 2.03 -14.29
N VAL A 113 -2.47 1.47 -14.61
CA VAL A 113 -3.09 1.58 -15.94
C VAL A 113 -4.46 2.19 -15.75
N ASP A 114 -4.76 3.26 -16.49
CA ASP A 114 -6.08 3.87 -16.50
C ASP A 114 -7.11 2.86 -17.04
N SER A 115 -8.26 2.74 -16.36
CA SER A 115 -9.39 1.92 -16.80
C SER A 115 -9.86 2.24 -18.22
N ASN A 116 -9.73 3.49 -18.67
CA ASN A 116 -10.08 3.90 -20.04
C ASN A 116 -9.13 3.31 -21.10
N ASN A 117 -7.93 2.86 -20.69
CA ASN A 117 -6.96 2.18 -21.56
C ASN A 117 -7.12 0.66 -21.58
N LEU A 118 -8.13 0.09 -20.90
CA LEU A 118 -8.40 -1.35 -20.91
C LEU A 118 -9.19 -1.82 -22.15
N LEU A 119 -9.76 -0.89 -22.93
CA LEU A 119 -10.57 -1.19 -24.12
C LEU A 119 -9.80 -1.86 -25.28
N ASN A 120 -8.48 -1.92 -25.22
CA ASN A 120 -7.62 -2.52 -26.26
C ASN A 120 -6.73 -3.65 -25.74
N HIS A 121 -7.05 -4.25 -24.59
CA HIS A 121 -6.38 -5.47 -24.15
C HIS A 121 -7.21 -6.69 -24.61
N PRO A 122 -6.61 -7.71 -25.24
CA PRO A 122 -7.32 -8.94 -25.59
C PRO A 122 -7.84 -9.67 -24.34
#